data_AF-A0A8T3LK73-F1
#
_entry.id   AF-A0A8T3LK73-F1
#
_cell.length_a   1.000
_cell.length_b   1.000
_cell.length_c   1.000
_cell.angle_alpha   90.00
_cell.angle_beta   90.00
_cell.angle_gamma   90.00
#
_symmetry.space_group_name_H-M   'P 1'
#
loop_
_entity.id
_entity.type
_entity.pdbx_description
1 polymer ?
#
loop_
_entity_poly.entity_id
_entity_poly.type
_entity_poly.pdbx_seq_one_letter_code
_entity_poly.pdbx_strand_id
1 'polypeptide(L)' 'GAGNDDAIREVQCLATSRDGIHFEKQGVILTPPEGIMHFRDPKVWREADTWWMVVGAKDPGNTGQILLYRGSSLREWTFD' A
#
# COMPACT_ATOMS: atom_id res chain seq x y z
N GLY A 1 -19.95 -19.82 1.10
CA GLY A 1 -18.86 -20.34 1.94
C GLY A 1 -18.01 -19.16 2.33
N ALA A 2 -17.78 -18.94 3.62
CA ALA A 2 -16.85 -17.89 4.06
C ALA A 2 -15.43 -18.35 3.70
N GLY A 3 -14.75 -17.59 2.83
CA GLY A 3 -13.33 -17.81 2.58
C GLY A 3 -12.54 -17.59 3.87
N ASN A 4 -11.55 -18.44 4.12
CA ASN A 4 -10.59 -18.20 5.18
C ASN A 4 -9.53 -17.23 4.64
N ASP A 5 -9.63 -15.97 5.06
CA ASP A 5 -8.73 -14.89 4.63
C ASP A 5 -7.45 -14.82 5.49
N ASP A 6 -7.31 -15.65 6.52
CA ASP A 6 -6.22 -15.60 7.51
C ASP A 6 -4.83 -15.84 6.88
N ALA A 7 -4.78 -16.35 5.65
CA ALA A 7 -3.55 -16.63 4.91
C ALA A 7 -3.27 -15.64 3.75
N ILE A 8 -4.11 -14.62 3.56
CA ILE A 8 -3.94 -13.68 2.45
C ILE A 8 -2.80 -12.71 2.77
N ARG A 9 -1.76 -12.72 1.94
CA ARG A 9 -0.67 -11.73 1.98
C ARG A 9 -0.84 -10.70 0.88
N GLU A 10 -1.24 -9.49 1.25
CA GLU A 10 -1.32 -8.35 0.35
C GLU A 10 -0.06 -7.49 0.48
N VAL A 11 0.43 -6.97 -0.64
CA VAL A 11 1.57 -6.04 -0.73
C VAL A 11 1.24 -4.96 -1.76
N GLN A 12 1.83 -3.77 -1.63
CA GLN A 12 1.62 -2.71 -2.61
C GLN A 12 2.74 -2.71 -3.64
N CYS A 13 2.36 -2.65 -4.91
CA CYS A 13 3.27 -2.68 -6.04
C CYS A 13 3.20 -1.39 -6.85
N LEU A 14 4.29 -1.06 -7.54
CA LEU A 14 4.35 0.06 -8.48
C LEU A 14 4.34 -0.43 -9.92
N ALA A 15 3.64 0.30 -10.79
CA ALA A 15 3.79 0.21 -12.23
C ALA A 15 3.96 1.61 -12.83
N THR A 16 4.78 1.74 -13.86
CA THR A 16 5.04 3.01 -14.54
C THR A 16 4.71 2.89 -16.02
N SER A 17 4.23 3.99 -16.59
CA SER A 17 3.96 4.10 -18.02
C SER A 17 4.42 5.46 -18.53
N ARG A 18 4.87 5.49 -19.78
CA ARG A 18 5.20 6.72 -20.50
C ARG A 18 4.07 7.20 -21.41
N ASP A 19 3.14 6.32 -21.76
CA ASP A 19 2.08 6.56 -22.75
C ASP A 19 0.65 6.33 -22.20
N GLY A 20 0.52 5.82 -20.98
CA GLY A 20 -0.76 5.48 -20.35
C GLY A 20 -1.41 4.21 -20.91
N ILE A 21 -0.73 3.47 -21.80
CA ILE A 21 -1.23 2.26 -22.46
C ILE A 21 -0.40 1.05 -22.06
N HIS A 22 0.92 1.17 -22.11
CA HIS A 22 1.86 0.11 -21.75
C HIS A 22 2.43 0.39 -20.37
N PHE A 23 2.31 -0.60 -19.47
CA PHE A 23 2.75 -0.48 -18.08
C PHE A 23 3.84 -1.48 -17.77
N GLU A 24 4.95 -0.98 -17.22
CA GLU A 24 6.05 -1.80 -16.71
C GLU A 24 5.87 -2.02 -15.21
N LYS A 25 5.84 -3.29 -14.78
CA LYS A 25 5.78 -3.66 -13.37
C LYS A 25 7.15 -3.38 -12.72
N GLN A 26 7.15 -2.55 -11.70
CA GLN A 26 8.36 -2.21 -10.93
C GLN A 26 8.53 -3.11 -9.68
N GLY A 27 7.51 -3.89 -9.33
CA GLY A 27 7.52 -4.81 -8.19
C GLY A 27 6.95 -4.20 -6.92
N VAL A 28 7.23 -4.86 -5.79
CA VAL A 28 6.73 -4.49 -4.46
C VAL A 28 7.46 -3.25 -3.97
N ILE A 29 6.70 -2.25 -3.48
CA ILE A 29 7.21 -1.02 -2.88
C ILE A 29 6.84 -0.88 -1.39
N LEU A 30 5.88 -1.68 -0.91
CA LEU A 30 5.46 -1.63 0.48
C LEU A 30 4.86 -2.99 0.91
N THR A 31 5.32 -3.49 2.06
CA THR A 31 4.79 -4.71 2.69
C THR A 31 4.04 -4.36 3.97
N PRO A 32 3.03 -5.14 4.37
CA PRO A 32 2.32 -4.92 5.61
C PRO A 32 3.28 -5.06 6.80
N PRO A 33 3.11 -4.25 7.86
CA PRO A 33 3.74 -4.52 9.15
C PRO A 33 3.30 -5.88 9.70
N GLU A 34 4.05 -6.41 10.66
CA GLU A 34 3.71 -7.68 11.32
C GLU A 34 2.32 -7.60 11.97
N GLY A 35 1.52 -8.65 11.78
CA GLY A 35 0.15 -8.75 12.33
C GLY A 35 -0.90 -7.92 11.61
N ILE A 36 -0.53 -7.09 10.62
CA ILE A 36 -1.49 -6.34 9.81
C ILE A 36 -2.01 -7.20 8.66
N MET A 37 -3.34 -7.23 8.51
CA MET A 37 -4.06 -7.89 7.41
C MET A 37 -4.88 -6.87 6.62
N HIS A 38 -5.50 -7.32 5.52
CA HIS A 38 -6.33 -6.46 4.66
C HIS A 38 -5.60 -5.19 4.23
N PHE A 39 -4.30 -5.32 3.92
CA PHE A 39 -3.39 -4.24 3.61
C PHE A 39 -3.53 -3.90 2.13
N ARG A 40 -4.44 -2.98 1.78
CA ARG A 40 -4.84 -2.75 0.38
C ARG A 40 -5.36 -1.34 0.11
N ASP A 41 -5.69 -1.11 -1.14
CA ASP A 41 -6.32 0.11 -1.67
C ASP A 41 -5.46 1.37 -1.46
N PRO A 42 -4.19 1.39 -1.93
CA PRO A 42 -3.30 2.52 -1.72
C PRO A 42 -3.81 3.76 -2.46
N LYS A 43 -4.06 4.84 -1.72
CA LYS A 43 -4.40 6.14 -2.29
C LYS A 43 -3.21 7.08 -2.11
N VAL A 44 -2.59 7.44 -3.23
CA VAL A 44 -1.40 8.29 -3.29
C VAL A 44 -1.77 9.71 -3.71
N TRP A 45 -1.15 10.70 -3.07
CA TRP A 45 -1.19 12.10 -3.48
C TRP A 45 0.14 12.81 -3.17
N ARG A 46 0.31 14.02 -3.70
CA ARG A 46 1.45 14.88 -3.39
C ARG A 46 0.95 16.16 -2.76
N GLU A 47 1.58 16.57 -1.67
CA GLU A 47 1.36 17.86 -1.03
C GLU A 47 2.72 18.52 -0.81
N ALA A 48 2.91 19.73 -1.35
CA ALA A 48 4.21 20.37 -1.48
C ALA A 48 5.26 19.41 -2.10
N ASP A 49 6.36 19.16 -1.39
CA ASP A 49 7.46 18.30 -1.83
C ASP A 49 7.40 16.88 -1.24
N THR A 50 6.27 16.51 -0.63
CA THR A 50 6.07 15.21 0.01
C THR A 50 5.04 14.38 -0.75
N TRP A 51 5.38 13.12 -1.03
CA TRP A 51 4.42 12.12 -1.42
C TRP A 51 3.78 11.50 -0.20
N TRP A 52 2.47 11.32 -0.25
CA TRP A 52 1.65 10.73 0.80
C TRP A 52 0.91 9.52 0.25
N MET A 53 0.72 8.51 1.09
CA MET A 53 -0.08 7.33 0.80
C MET A 53 -0.89 6.95 2.02
N VAL A 54 -2.19 6.71 1.84
CA VAL A 54 -2.98 5.93 2.79
C VAL A 54 -3.17 4.51 2.29
N VAL A 55 -3.16 3.54 3.19
CA VAL A 55 -3.49 2.14 2.93
C VAL A 55 -4.53 1.68 3.94
N GLY A 56 -5.60 1.06 3.47
CA GLY A 56 -6.57 0.40 4.35
C GLY A 56 -5.92 -0.83 4.97
N ALA A 57 -6.21 -1.09 6.24
CA ALA A 57 -5.62 -2.18 7.00
C ALA A 57 -6.58 -2.70 8.08
N LYS A 58 -6.25 -3.85 8.63
CA LYS A 58 -6.89 -4.44 9.81
C LYS A 58 -5.82 -4.96 10.76
N ASP A 59 -5.97 -4.64 12.04
CA ASP A 59 -5.06 -5.10 13.09
C ASP A 59 -5.39 -6.53 13.58
N PRO A 60 -4.55 -7.14 14.43
CA PRO A 60 -4.83 -8.46 15.02
C PRO A 60 -6.13 -8.52 15.85
N GLY A 61 -6.63 -7.36 16.31
CA GLY A 61 -7.90 -7.23 17.03
C GLY A 61 -9.12 -7.15 16.10
N ASN A 62 -8.96 -7.39 14.79
CA ASN A 62 -10.00 -7.29 13.77
C ASN A 62 -10.57 -5.86 13.61
N THR A 63 -9.81 -4.83 14.02
CA THR A 63 -10.20 -3.42 13.91
C THR A 63 -9.67 -2.83 12.61
N GLY A 64 -10.54 -2.19 11.84
CA GLY A 64 -10.15 -1.49 10.61
C GLY A 64 -9.39 -0.20 10.91
N GLN A 65 -8.32 0.05 10.15
CA GLN A 65 -7.43 1.20 10.31
C GLN A 65 -7.06 1.78 8.94
N ILE A 66 -6.62 3.04 8.97
CA ILE A 66 -5.98 3.70 7.83
C ILE A 66 -4.53 3.98 8.23
N LEU A 67 -3.59 3.39 7.50
CA LEU A 67 -2.16 3.58 7.72
C LEU A 67 -1.66 4.70 6.83
N LEU A 68 -0.99 5.70 7.41
CA LEU A 68 -0.41 6.83 6.69
C LEU A 68 1.09 6.61 6.46
N TYR A 69 1.52 6.85 5.24
CA TYR A 69 2.92 6.79 4.84
C TYR A 69 3.30 8.07 4.09
N ARG A 70 4.56 8.44 4.19
CA ARG A 70 5.17 9.53 3.41
C ARG A 70 6.47 9.10 2.75
N GLY A 71 6.83 9.77 1.66
CA GLY A 71 8.04 9.51 0.90
C GLY A 71 8.54 10.73 0.14
N SER A 72 9.86 10.76 -0.15
CA SER A 72 10.45 11.70 -1.11
C SER A 72 10.26 11.25 -2.56
N SER A 73 9.86 9.99 -2.76
CA SER A 73 9.57 9.39 -4.06
C SER A 73 8.38 8.42 -3.94
N LEU A 74 7.96 7.85 -5.07
CA LEU A 74 6.92 6.81 -5.11
C LEU A 74 7.44 5.39 -4.79
N ARG A 75 8.75 5.24 -4.54
CA ARG A 75 9.41 3.93 -4.35
C ARG A 75 9.74 3.62 -2.89
N GLU A 76 9.98 4.64 -2.10
CA GLU A 76 10.42 4.52 -0.71
C GLU A 76 9.42 5.22 0.18
N TRP A 77 8.83 4.44 1.10
CA TRP A 77 7.78 4.88 1.99
C TRP A 77 8.21 4.69 3.44
N THR A 78 8.02 5.73 4.24
CA THR A 78 8.20 5.73 5.69
C THR A 78 6.82 5.80 6.33
N PHE A 79 6.56 4.93 7.30
CA PHE A 79 5.35 5.02 8.13
C PHE A 79 5.43 6.31 8.94
N ASP A 80 4.38 7.12 8.91
CA ASP A 80 4.34 8.44 9.55
C ASP A 80 3.64 8.42 10.91
#